data_AF-A0A8T1D261-F1
#
_entry.id   AF-A0A8T1D261-F1
#
_cell.length_a   1.000
_cell.length_b   1.000
_cell.length_c   1.000
_cell.angle_alpha   90.00
_cell.angle_beta   90.00
_cell.angle_gamma   90.00
#
_symmetry.space_group_name_H-M   'P 1'
#
loop_
_entity.id
_entity.type
_entity.pdbx_description
1 polymer ?
#
loop_
_entity_poly.entity_id
_entity_poly.type
_entity_poly.pdbx_seq_one_letter_code
_entity_poly.pdbx_strand_id
1 'polypeptide(L)'
;MPSPTRRRELSDGERDQVAVSLLQCSVDGVPRRGAIKEVAAKFRVDRRTISRVWKKAKAEEARSSQLRANYRGNARGRPMLDLSEKPEKLRITPFDQRSTLRAASSACDVARATLQRWVKGG
;
A
#
# COMPACT_ATOMS: atom_id res chain seq x y z
N MET A 1 12.67 -26.15 9.06
CA MET A 1 13.22 -25.32 7.97
C MET A 1 12.85 -23.87 8.24
N PRO A 2 13.80 -22.94 8.47
CA PRO A 2 13.44 -21.53 8.60
C PRO A 2 12.87 -21.04 7.26
N SER A 3 11.66 -20.50 7.30
CA SER A 3 10.96 -19.87 6.17
C SER A 3 11.85 -18.83 5.49
N PRO A 4 11.86 -18.70 4.14
CA PRO A 4 12.63 -17.67 3.47
C PRO A 4 12.25 -16.31 4.05
N THR A 5 13.23 -15.67 4.68
CA THR A 5 13.05 -14.46 5.48
C THR A 5 12.28 -13.43 4.67
N ARG A 6 11.08 -13.09 5.14
CA ARG A 6 10.25 -12.04 4.56
C ARG A 6 11.12 -10.77 4.56
N ARG A 7 11.51 -10.30 3.38
CA ARG A 7 12.40 -9.13 3.25
C ARG A 7 11.68 -7.95 3.88
N ARG A 8 12.34 -7.25 4.83
CA ARG A 8 11.76 -6.06 5.46
C ARG A 8 11.40 -5.03 4.39
N GLU A 9 10.15 -4.59 4.42
CA GLU A 9 9.64 -3.53 3.58
C GLU A 9 9.77 -2.20 4.33
N LEU A 10 10.22 -1.16 3.62
CA LEU A 10 10.27 0.20 4.16
C LEU A 10 8.89 0.86 4.00
N SER A 11 8.41 1.51 5.06
CA SER A 11 7.25 2.41 4.99
C SER A 11 7.56 3.65 4.14
N ASP A 12 6.53 4.40 3.76
CA ASP A 12 6.72 5.62 2.95
C ASP A 12 7.55 6.68 3.68
N GLY A 13 7.31 6.87 4.98
CA GLY A 13 8.12 7.77 5.80
C GLY A 13 9.59 7.32 5.90
N GLU A 14 9.85 6.01 6.02
CA GLU A 14 11.22 5.49 6.02
C GLU A 14 11.91 5.67 4.66
N ARG A 15 11.18 5.53 3.55
CA ARG A 15 11.71 5.73 2.20
C ARG A 15 12.10 7.18 1.95
N ASP A 16 11.30 8.12 2.45
CA ASP A 16 11.62 9.54 2.37
C ASP A 16 12.85 9.86 3.23
N GLN A 17 12.96 9.29 4.43
CA GLN A 17 14.15 9.43 5.26
C GLN A 17 15.41 8.85 4.60
N VAL A 18 15.28 7.73 3.88
CA VAL A 18 16.37 7.16 3.06
C VAL A 18 16.77 8.12 1.95
N ALA A 19 15.81 8.71 1.25
CA ALA A 19 16.09 9.65 0.16
C ALA A 19 16.81 10.90 0.68
N VAL A 20 16.35 11.48 1.80
CA VAL A 20 17.01 12.62 2.45
C VAL A 20 18.41 12.27 2.94
N SER A 21 18.60 11.08 3.55
CA SER A 21 19.92 10.65 4.02
C SER A 21 20.91 10.47 2.87
N LEU A 22 20.46 9.95 1.72
CA LEU A 22 21.29 9.84 0.53
C LEU A 22 21.59 11.20 -0.11
N LEU A 23 20.64 12.14 -0.07
CA LEU A 23 20.83 13.50 -0.55
C LEU A 23 21.92 14.22 0.26
N GLN A 24 21.91 14.08 1.59
CA GLN A 24 22.95 14.64 2.48
C GLN A 24 24.34 14.08 2.20
N CYS A 25 24.42 12.84 1.71
CA CYS A 25 25.67 12.18 1.32
C CYS A 25 25.96 12.28 -0.19
N SER A 26 25.21 13.10 -0.94
CA SER A 26 25.38 13.26 -2.38
C SER A 26 26.24 14.47 -2.72
N VAL A 27 27.04 14.31 -3.77
CA VAL A 27 27.79 15.39 -4.42
C VAL A 27 27.29 15.44 -5.85
N ASP A 28 26.88 16.62 -6.33
CA ASP A 28 26.29 16.82 -7.65
C ASP A 28 25.09 15.91 -7.96
N GLY A 29 24.27 15.63 -6.93
CA GLY A 29 23.08 14.78 -7.07
C GLY A 29 23.38 13.28 -7.19
N VAL A 30 24.64 12.86 -7.01
CA VAL A 30 25.05 11.45 -6.99
C VAL A 30 25.52 11.08 -5.58
N PRO A 31 24.95 10.04 -4.94
CA PRO A 31 25.42 9.58 -3.63
C PRO A 31 26.90 9.18 -3.70
N ARG A 32 27.71 9.63 -2.74
CA ARG A 32 29.13 9.25 -2.66
C ARG A 32 29.31 7.73 -2.65
N ARG A 33 30.47 7.26 -3.13
CA ARG A 33 30.82 5.83 -3.08
C ARG A 33 30.69 5.33 -1.65
N GLY A 34 29.94 4.25 -1.46
CA GLY A 34 29.70 3.66 -0.13
C GLY A 34 28.46 4.17 0.61
N ALA A 35 27.91 5.34 0.28
CA ALA A 35 26.73 5.88 0.98
C ALA A 35 25.52 4.94 0.95
N ILE A 36 25.27 4.28 -0.19
CA ILE A 36 24.19 3.29 -0.31
C ILE A 36 24.40 2.13 0.69
N LYS A 37 25.64 1.70 0.92
CA LYS A 37 25.96 0.61 1.86
C LYS A 37 25.77 1.07 3.31
N GLU A 38 26.21 2.29 3.63
CA GLU A 38 26.04 2.89 4.96
C GLU A 38 24.57 3.08 5.32
N VAL A 39 23.79 3.67 4.40
CA VAL A 39 22.34 3.85 4.56
C VAL A 39 21.64 2.50 4.64
N ALA A 40 22.02 1.52 3.81
CA ALA A 40 21.49 0.15 3.90
C ALA A 40 21.71 -0.49 5.28
N ALA A 41 22.89 -0.30 5.88
CA ALA A 41 23.19 -0.78 7.23
C ALA A 41 22.33 -0.06 8.29
N LYS A 42 22.21 1.28 8.21
CA LYS A 42 21.37 2.08 9.11
C LYS A 42 19.92 1.63 9.12
N PHE A 43 19.37 1.36 7.94
CA PHE A 43 17.99 0.93 7.76
C PHE A 43 17.83 -0.60 7.78
N ARG A 44 18.87 -1.39 8.04
CA ARG A 44 18.85 -2.87 8.07
C ARG A 44 18.10 -3.48 6.87
N VAL A 45 18.34 -2.96 5.68
CA VAL A 45 17.75 -3.44 4.43
C VAL A 45 18.83 -3.70 3.39
N ASP A 46 18.51 -4.48 2.36
CA ASP A 46 19.44 -4.76 1.28
C ASP A 46 19.79 -3.49 0.48
N ARG A 47 21.05 -3.39 0.05
CA ARG A 47 21.54 -2.27 -0.79
C ARG A 47 20.71 -2.07 -2.07
N ARG A 48 20.13 -3.13 -2.64
CA ARG A 48 19.25 -3.04 -3.82
C ARG A 48 17.95 -2.32 -3.49
N THR A 49 17.43 -2.47 -2.27
CA THR A 49 16.24 -1.73 -1.81
C THR A 49 16.54 -0.23 -1.76
N ILE A 50 17.64 0.16 -1.10
CA ILE A 50 18.06 1.57 -1.03
C ILE A 50 18.32 2.15 -2.42
N SER A 51 18.99 1.42 -3.31
CA SER A 51 19.22 1.87 -4.69
C SER A 51 17.91 2.06 -5.48
N ARG A 52 16.92 1.18 -5.30
CA ARG A 52 15.59 1.33 -5.93
C ARG A 52 14.83 2.54 -5.40
N VAL A 53 14.90 2.77 -4.08
CA VAL A 53 14.29 3.95 -3.43
C VAL A 53 14.91 5.22 -4.00
N TRP A 54 16.23 5.30 -4.10
CA TRP A 54 16.93 6.46 -4.67
C TRP A 54 16.53 6.75 -6.12
N LYS A 55 16.54 5.71 -6.98
CA LYS A 55 16.11 5.86 -8.38
C LYS A 55 14.69 6.37 -8.49
N LYS A 56 13.78 5.87 -7.64
CA LYS A 56 12.40 6.37 -7.59
C LYS A 56 12.32 7.81 -7.12
N ALA A 57 13.04 8.17 -6.06
CA ALA A 57 13.06 9.51 -5.51
C ALA A 57 13.51 10.54 -6.55
N LYS A 58 14.61 10.28 -7.27
CA LYS A 58 15.10 11.14 -8.35
C LYS A 58 14.13 11.22 -9.54
N ALA A 59 13.43 10.13 -9.86
CA ALA A 59 12.43 10.12 -10.92
C ALA A 59 11.17 10.93 -10.58
N GLU A 60 10.73 10.90 -9.31
CA GLU A 60 9.63 11.77 -8.84
C GLU A 60 10.08 13.22 -8.71
N GLU A 61 11.31 13.48 -8.25
CA GLU A 61 11.88 14.83 -8.20
C GLU A 61 11.92 15.47 -9.58
N ALA A 62 12.35 14.72 -10.61
CA ALA A 62 12.32 15.20 -12.00
C ALA A 62 10.91 15.50 -12.52
N ARG A 63 9.86 14.87 -11.97
CA ARG A 63 8.46 15.05 -12.41
C ARG A 63 7.71 16.13 -11.62
N SER A 64 7.97 16.21 -10.32
CA SER A 64 7.13 16.93 -9.36
C SER A 64 7.90 17.92 -8.47
N SER A 65 9.23 18.03 -8.67
CA SER A 65 10.15 18.78 -7.81
C SER A 65 10.15 18.32 -6.35
N GLN A 66 9.55 17.15 -6.06
CA GLN A 66 9.50 16.57 -4.72
C GLN A 66 10.36 15.31 -4.65
N LEU A 67 11.24 15.25 -3.65
CA LEU A 67 12.05 14.06 -3.37
C LEU A 67 11.24 13.07 -2.52
N ARG A 68 10.41 12.25 -3.19
CA ARG A 68 9.55 11.23 -2.55
C ARG A 68 9.70 9.87 -3.21
N ALA A 69 9.64 8.79 -2.42
CA ALA A 69 9.80 7.43 -2.94
C ALA A 69 8.66 6.46 -2.58
N ASN A 70 7.43 6.97 -2.54
CA ASN A 70 6.23 6.27 -2.08
C ASN A 70 6.06 4.87 -2.70
N TYR A 71 5.63 3.94 -1.85
CA TYR A 71 5.34 2.59 -2.20
C TYR A 71 3.98 2.48 -2.87
N ARG A 72 3.98 2.30 -4.19
CA ARG A 72 2.75 2.07 -4.98
C ARG A 72 2.27 0.61 -4.95
N GLY A 73 2.77 -0.25 -4.05
CA GLY A 73 2.48 -1.68 -4.08
C GLY A 73 1.00 -2.01 -3.79
N ASN A 74 0.39 -1.28 -2.85
CA ASN A 74 -1.01 -1.52 -2.47
C ASN A 74 -2.01 -0.97 -3.49
N ALA A 75 -1.57 -0.12 -4.42
CA ALA A 75 -2.40 0.39 -5.51
C ALA A 75 -2.48 -0.56 -6.71
N ARG A 76 -1.67 -1.63 -6.74
CA ARG A 76 -1.63 -2.62 -7.82
C ARG A 76 -2.38 -3.88 -7.38
N GLY A 77 -3.69 -3.74 -7.23
CA GLY A 77 -4.59 -4.84 -6.91
C GLY A 77 -5.99 -4.55 -7.43
N ARG A 78 -6.89 -5.54 -7.33
CA ARG A 78 -8.32 -5.28 -7.60
C ARG A 78 -8.79 -4.18 -6.65
N PRO A 79 -9.30 -3.04 -7.15
CA PRO A 79 -9.80 -1.98 -6.28
C PRO A 79 -10.88 -2.56 -5.37
N MET A 80 -10.78 -2.25 -4.09
CA MET A 80 -11.83 -2.65 -3.15
C MET A 80 -13.08 -1.88 -3.54
N LEU A 81 -14.17 -2.61 -3.82
CA LEU A 81 -15.44 -1.97 -4.14
C LEU A 81 -15.87 -1.20 -2.89
N ASP A 82 -16.03 0.11 -3.02
CA ASP A 82 -16.60 0.90 -1.94
C ASP A 82 -18.06 0.48 -1.80
N LEU A 83 -18.34 -0.13 -0.66
CA LEU A 83 -19.65 -0.65 -0.31
C LEU A 83 -20.14 -0.01 0.98
N SER A 84 -19.50 1.08 1.44
CA SER A 84 -19.80 1.73 2.73
C SER A 84 -21.27 2.16 2.86
N GLU A 85 -21.90 2.52 1.74
CA GLU A 85 -23.32 2.94 1.70
C GLU A 85 -24.32 1.78 1.62
N LYS A 86 -23.88 0.61 1.17
CA LYS A 86 -24.75 -0.56 0.94
C LYS A 86 -25.22 -1.29 2.22
N PRO A 87 -24.48 -1.34 3.35
CA PRO A 87 -25.00 -1.91 4.60
C PRO A 87 -26.11 -1.06 5.22
N GLU A 88 -26.10 0.25 5.03
CA GLU A 88 -27.20 1.11 5.49
C GLU A 88 -28.50 0.80 4.72
N LYS A 89 -28.42 0.51 3.42
CA LYS A 89 -29.57 0.02 2.64
C LYS A 89 -30.14 -1.28 3.21
N LEU A 90 -29.30 -2.22 3.67
CA LEU A 90 -29.74 -3.45 4.35
C LEU A 90 -30.42 -3.18 5.69
N ARG A 91 -30.01 -2.13 6.40
CA ARG A 91 -30.60 -1.74 7.69
C ARG A 91 -31.98 -1.13 7.52
N ILE A 92 -32.16 -0.30 6.50
CA ILE A 92 -33.43 0.38 6.17
C ILE A 92 -34.43 -0.58 5.51
N THR A 93 -33.94 -1.60 4.79
CA THR A 93 -34.81 -2.58 4.11
C THR A 93 -35.70 -3.32 5.13
N PRO A 94 -37.01 -3.40 4.91
CA PRO A 94 -37.95 -4.17 5.72
C PRO A 94 -37.53 -5.63 5.95
N PHE A 95 -37.88 -6.20 7.10
CA PHE A 95 -37.41 -7.53 7.53
C PHE A 95 -37.79 -8.65 6.55
N ASP A 96 -39.02 -8.62 6.03
CA ASP A 96 -39.54 -9.53 5.01
C ASP A 96 -38.64 -9.56 3.77
N GLN A 97 -38.15 -8.40 3.33
CA GLN A 97 -37.33 -8.22 2.12
C GLN A 97 -35.83 -8.51 2.34
N ARG A 98 -35.37 -8.64 3.58
CA ARG A 98 -33.97 -9.02 3.92
C ARG A 98 -33.83 -10.36 4.64
N SER A 99 -34.94 -11.08 4.82
CA SER A 99 -35.03 -12.36 5.54
C SER A 99 -34.11 -13.45 4.98
N THR A 100 -33.83 -13.41 3.67
CA THR A 100 -32.89 -14.32 3.01
C THR A 100 -31.81 -13.56 2.24
N LEU A 101 -30.63 -14.16 2.11
CA LEU A 101 -29.54 -13.58 1.29
C LEU A 101 -29.94 -13.33 -0.17
N ARG A 102 -30.92 -14.07 -0.71
CA ARG A 102 -31.44 -13.86 -2.07
C ARG A 102 -32.35 -12.63 -2.13
N ALA A 103 -33.26 -12.49 -1.17
CA ALA A 103 -34.13 -11.31 -1.07
C ALA A 103 -33.32 -10.04 -0.80
N ALA A 104 -32.39 -10.09 0.16
CA ALA A 104 -31.49 -8.99 0.50
C ALA A 104 -30.60 -8.56 -0.68
N SER A 105 -30.14 -9.53 -1.49
CA SER A 105 -29.35 -9.26 -2.71
C SER A 105 -30.14 -8.46 -3.72
N SER A 106 -31.42 -8.78 -3.88
CA SER A 106 -32.34 -8.11 -4.82
C SER A 106 -32.75 -6.73 -4.31
N ALA A 107 -32.99 -6.59 -3.00
CA ALA A 107 -33.41 -5.32 -2.39
C ALA A 107 -32.28 -4.28 -2.31
N CYS A 108 -31.03 -4.70 -2.09
CA CYS A 108 -29.90 -3.79 -1.87
C CYS A 108 -28.97 -3.61 -3.09
N ASP A 109 -29.28 -4.28 -4.21
CA ASP A 109 -28.41 -4.34 -5.39
C ASP A 109 -26.95 -4.69 -5.03
N VAL A 110 -26.83 -5.79 -4.28
CA VAL A 110 -25.55 -6.36 -3.84
C VAL A 110 -25.51 -7.80 -4.24
N ALA A 111 -24.40 -8.25 -4.84
CA ALA A 111 -24.21 -9.66 -5.13
C ALA A 111 -24.34 -10.52 -3.87
N ARG A 112 -25.14 -11.60 -3.94
CA ARG A 112 -25.35 -12.56 -2.84
C ARG A 112 -24.05 -13.02 -2.17
N ALA A 113 -23.00 -13.28 -2.94
CA ALA A 113 -21.69 -13.71 -2.42
C ALA A 113 -21.03 -12.65 -1.53
N THR A 114 -21.22 -11.37 -1.84
CA THR A 114 -20.71 -10.25 -1.03
C THR A 114 -21.45 -10.19 0.31
N LEU A 115 -22.78 -10.31 0.29
CA LEU A 115 -23.60 -10.37 1.51
C LEU A 115 -23.21 -11.57 2.39
N GLN A 116 -23.02 -12.74 1.79
CA GLN A 116 -22.60 -13.94 2.52
C GLN A 116 -21.23 -13.76 3.19
N ARG A 117 -20.29 -13.08 2.51
CA ARG A 117 -18.97 -12.77 3.07
C ARG A 117 -19.07 -11.80 4.25
N TRP A 118 -19.97 -10.83 4.20
CA TRP A 118 -20.23 -9.91 5.31
C TRP A 118 -20.81 -10.63 6.53
N VAL A 119 -21.81 -11.49 6.32
CA VAL A 119 -22.42 -12.27 7.41
C VAL A 119 -21.41 -13.23 8.06
N LYS A 120 -20.51 -13.84 7.28
CA LYS A 120 -19.48 -14.75 7.79
C LYS A 120 -18.26 -14.06 8.41
N GLY A 121 -18.03 -12.80 8.07
CA GLY A 121 -16.86 -12.04 8.50
C GLY A 121 -17.13 -11.11 9.69
N GLY A 122 -18.38 -11.05 10.16
CA GLY A 122 -18.79 -10.36 11.39
C GLY A 122 -18.74 -11.28 12.60
#